data_AF-A0A959K061-F1
#
_entry.id   AF-A0A959K061-F1
#
_cell.length_a   1.000
_cell.length_b   1.000
_cell.length_c   1.000
_cell.angle_alpha   90.00
_cell.angle_beta   90.00
_cell.angle_gamma   90.00
#
_symmetry.space_group_name_H-M   'P 1'
#
loop_
_entity.id
_entity.type
_entity.pdbx_description
1 polymer ?
#
loop_
_entity_poly.entity_id
_entity_poly.type
_entity_poly.pdbx_seq_one_letter_code
_entity_poly.pdbx_strand_id
1 'polypeptide(L)'
;MNRREILRHLSAIPLVSALPHDTLSRKLQGKEGSLNEAVEAGENIYDTIGVETIINCRGTFTILGGSVERPEVSKAMEAATGYFVQYDELAYGIGKRLAEITQTEWGMISAGCAAGLKHVTAACVTGGNPEKLILIPNLAGFEKTEVIIPRRSRNVYDHAIRNIGITVVTVETPEELASAINDRTAMIYIVTGPSNEEGEPLSLEAIAEIAKPKGIPILADAAAEDLTIPPVHLARGATIVAYSGGKAICGPQCAGLLFGDKDILMAAWQASAPHHGPGRDNKVGKEEMLGMLAAVEAWTKRDHQAEWNRWLSWLDLIDKKLTAIDGVTSEITQPRGLSNHAPVLHVKWNADKFGFSGEDVAEEVARNKPRIAIGSRSRDDMTSINITPNQMQPGNAEVVAERLHKILSEKKLKSKKLNPATATLSGHWNLEIEYFTSKSHHSLFLNQDGNWITGKHATDYGLVDIIGMLDGDDLKMKSNFRKPGDGVAFLFTGKATDSKLNGSILLGEYLTAKFTATRTEYENEKKPIFIPGGPPLAT
;
A
#
# COMPACT_ATOMS: atom_id res chain seq x y z
N MET A 1 31.57 14.86 52.08
CA MET A 1 31.38 16.29 51.75
C MET A 1 30.49 16.39 50.51
N ASN A 2 29.60 17.39 50.48
CA ASN A 2 28.34 17.46 49.73
C ASN A 2 28.52 17.90 48.26
N ARG A 3 27.56 17.53 47.39
CA ARG A 3 27.45 17.71 45.91
C ARG A 3 27.48 19.17 45.39
N ARG A 4 28.00 20.15 46.14
CA ARG A 4 27.96 21.58 45.80
C ARG A 4 29.29 22.24 45.41
N GLU A 5 30.39 21.49 45.26
CA GLU A 5 31.70 22.07 44.88
C GLU A 5 32.18 21.78 43.45
N ILE A 6 31.45 21.01 42.64
CA ILE A 6 31.89 20.66 41.26
C ILE A 6 31.54 21.74 40.22
N LEU A 7 30.81 22.80 40.59
CA LEU A 7 30.31 23.82 39.66
C LEU A 7 31.06 25.17 39.68
N ARG A 8 32.34 25.23 40.09
CA ARG A 8 33.06 26.52 40.20
C ARG A 8 34.30 26.74 39.35
N HIS A 9 34.68 25.80 38.48
CA HIS A 9 35.75 26.06 37.52
C HIS A 9 35.36 25.61 36.13
N LEU A 10 35.04 26.57 35.26
CA LEU A 10 35.70 26.78 33.97
C LEU A 10 34.87 27.73 33.10
N SER A 11 35.08 29.02 33.31
CA SER A 11 34.82 30.07 32.32
C SER A 11 36.17 30.72 31.99
N ALA A 12 36.79 30.33 30.87
CA ALA A 12 37.80 31.11 30.16
C ALA A 12 38.02 30.51 28.76
N ILE A 13 37.69 31.28 27.72
CA ILE A 13 37.87 31.00 26.30
C ILE A 13 39.30 31.43 25.89
N PRO A 14 39.91 30.87 24.83
CA PRO A 14 40.11 31.70 23.64
C PRO A 14 39.70 31.03 22.31
N LEU A 15 39.41 31.93 21.36
CA LEU A 15 38.85 31.83 20.02
C LEU A 15 39.74 31.07 18.99
N VAL A 16 39.12 30.78 17.81
CA VAL A 16 39.67 30.30 16.50
C VAL A 16 39.64 28.77 16.34
N SER A 17 39.01 28.11 15.35
CA SER A 17 38.63 28.44 13.96
C SER A 17 37.33 27.75 13.51
N ALA A 18 36.57 28.44 12.66
CA ALA A 18 35.25 28.07 12.15
C ALA A 18 35.26 26.99 11.04
N LEU A 19 34.31 26.04 11.13
CA LEU A 19 33.70 25.34 9.98
C LEU A 19 32.18 25.24 10.27
N PRO A 20 31.29 25.70 9.38
CA PRO A 20 29.87 25.77 9.67
C PRO A 20 29.23 24.40 9.48
N HIS A 21 28.98 23.70 10.59
CA HIS A 21 28.10 22.52 10.63
C HIS A 21 26.60 22.90 10.75
N ASP A 22 26.26 24.18 10.52
CA ASP A 22 25.00 24.77 10.96
C ASP A 22 24.02 25.16 9.83
N THR A 23 24.16 24.54 8.66
CA THR A 23 23.22 24.75 7.53
C THR A 23 22.18 23.63 7.37
N LEU A 24 22.20 22.58 8.19
CA LEU A 24 21.16 21.54 8.18
C LEU A 24 20.13 21.62 9.32
N SER A 25 20.42 22.32 10.43
CA SER A 25 19.46 22.45 11.55
C SER A 25 18.59 23.70 11.49
N ARG A 26 18.73 24.56 10.47
CA ARG A 26 18.06 25.88 10.42
C ARG A 26 16.98 26.04 9.34
N LYS A 27 16.55 24.96 8.69
CA LYS A 27 15.45 24.96 7.70
C LYS A 27 14.23 24.10 8.05
N LEU A 28 14.14 23.67 9.31
CA LEU A 28 12.96 23.02 9.90
C LEU A 28 12.48 23.82 11.12
N GLN A 29 12.22 25.11 10.95
CA GLN A 29 11.37 25.84 11.89
C GLN A 29 9.97 25.88 11.29
N GLY A 30 9.22 24.78 11.44
CA GLY A 30 7.78 24.92 11.58
C GLY A 30 7.52 25.75 12.85
N LYS A 31 6.42 26.52 12.88
CA LYS A 31 5.94 27.02 14.17
C LYS A 31 5.52 25.80 14.98
N GLU A 32 6.44 25.26 15.79
CA GLU A 32 6.05 24.35 16.86
C GLU A 32 5.06 25.12 17.75
N GLY A 33 3.83 24.62 17.83
CA GLY A 33 2.70 25.29 18.45
C GLY A 33 1.71 24.29 19.01
N SER A 34 0.80 24.73 19.87
CA SER A 34 -0.21 23.85 20.45
C SER A 34 -1.21 23.39 19.38
N LEU A 35 -1.56 22.10 19.36
CA LEU A 35 -2.64 21.58 18.50
C LEU A 35 -3.96 22.32 18.75
N ASN A 36 -4.26 22.64 20.01
CA ASN A 36 -5.49 23.34 20.37
C ASN A 36 -5.50 24.78 19.83
N GLU A 37 -4.36 25.48 19.89
CA GLU A 37 -4.24 26.84 19.36
C GLU A 37 -4.41 26.87 17.84
N ALA A 38 -3.83 25.90 17.12
CA ALA A 38 -4.00 25.80 15.67
C ALA A 38 -5.45 25.52 15.27
N VAL A 39 -6.15 24.65 16.01
CA VAL A 39 -7.58 24.39 15.81
C VAL A 39 -8.40 25.66 16.04
N GLU A 40 -8.16 26.38 17.13
CA GLU A 40 -8.86 27.65 17.44
C GLU A 40 -8.57 28.74 16.40
N ALA A 41 -7.36 28.77 15.85
CA ALA A 41 -6.94 29.71 14.82
C ALA A 41 -7.37 29.32 13.39
N GLY A 42 -7.89 28.10 13.19
CA GLY A 42 -8.19 27.57 11.84
C GLY A 42 -6.94 27.35 10.98
N GLU A 43 -5.78 27.18 11.62
CA GLU A 43 -4.52 26.88 10.94
C GLU A 43 -4.40 25.37 10.61
N ASN A 44 -3.49 25.03 9.70
CA ASN A 44 -3.23 23.64 9.35
C ASN A 44 -2.53 22.91 10.51
N ILE A 45 -3.25 21.99 11.15
CA ILE A 45 -2.77 21.26 12.34
C ILE A 45 -1.49 20.46 12.10
N TYR A 46 -1.18 20.06 10.86
CA TYR A 46 0.03 19.29 10.56
C TYR A 46 1.29 20.16 10.67
N ASP A 47 1.18 21.47 10.43
CA ASP A 47 2.31 22.40 10.48
C ASP A 47 2.87 22.53 11.91
N THR A 48 2.04 22.34 12.94
CA THR A 48 2.45 22.44 14.36
C THR A 48 3.42 21.34 14.78
N ILE A 49 3.42 20.22 14.05
CA ILE A 49 4.34 19.09 14.25
C ILE A 49 5.37 18.98 13.11
N GLY A 50 5.51 20.03 12.30
CA GLY A 50 6.48 20.08 11.20
C GLY A 50 6.16 19.15 10.03
N VAL A 51 4.92 18.68 9.92
CA VAL A 51 4.46 17.82 8.82
C VAL A 51 3.81 18.67 7.75
N GLU A 52 4.35 18.62 6.54
CA GLU A 52 3.78 19.33 5.41
C GLU A 52 2.70 18.49 4.70
N THR A 53 1.54 19.08 4.49
CA THR A 53 0.44 18.49 3.71
C THR A 53 0.76 18.37 2.22
N ILE A 54 0.13 17.40 1.56
CA ILE A 54 0.37 17.04 0.16
C ILE A 54 -0.93 17.19 -0.63
N ILE A 55 -0.85 17.75 -1.83
CA ILE A 55 -1.95 17.69 -2.80
C ILE A 55 -1.99 16.27 -3.39
N ASN A 56 -3.07 15.55 -3.12
CA ASN A 56 -3.21 14.15 -3.55
C ASN A 56 -3.85 14.05 -4.94
N CYS A 57 -3.03 13.78 -5.95
CA CYS A 57 -3.45 13.47 -7.33
C CYS A 57 -3.16 12.01 -7.69
N ARG A 58 -3.00 11.14 -6.69
CA ARG A 58 -2.62 9.72 -6.86
C ARG A 58 -3.74 8.75 -6.51
N GLY A 59 -4.80 9.21 -5.84
CA GLY A 59 -5.92 8.40 -5.38
C GLY A 59 -5.77 7.97 -3.92
N THR A 60 -6.45 6.89 -3.52
CA THR A 60 -6.70 6.56 -2.10
C THR A 60 -5.62 5.66 -1.50
N PHE A 61 -4.35 6.03 -1.68
CA PHE A 61 -3.21 5.29 -1.14
C PHE A 61 -3.08 5.51 0.36
N THR A 62 -2.92 4.42 1.13
CA THR A 62 -2.82 4.48 2.60
C THR A 62 -1.65 5.33 3.09
N ILE A 63 -0.51 5.30 2.40
CA ILE A 63 0.66 6.14 2.71
C ILE A 63 0.38 7.65 2.60
N LEU A 64 -0.73 8.05 1.97
CA LEU A 64 -1.20 9.44 1.83
C LEU A 64 -2.42 9.74 2.72
N GLY A 65 -2.85 8.81 3.56
CA GLY A 65 -4.05 8.95 4.40
C GLY A 65 -5.35 8.46 3.77
N GLY A 66 -5.32 7.85 2.56
CA GLY A 66 -6.52 7.36 1.89
C GLY A 66 -7.32 8.48 1.24
N SER A 67 -8.57 8.67 1.68
CA SER A 67 -9.44 9.75 1.22
C SER A 67 -9.72 10.81 2.27
N VAL A 68 -10.08 12.01 1.81
CA VAL A 68 -10.59 13.06 2.68
C VAL A 68 -12.02 12.71 3.07
N GLU A 69 -12.27 12.64 4.37
CA GLU A 69 -13.59 12.33 4.93
C GLU A 69 -14.64 13.36 4.48
N ARG A 70 -15.88 12.90 4.26
CA ARG A 70 -16.98 13.81 3.94
C ARG A 70 -17.38 14.67 5.15
N PRO A 71 -17.94 15.87 4.96
CA PRO A 71 -18.39 16.71 6.06
C PRO A 71 -19.38 16.02 7.01
N GLU A 72 -20.25 15.14 6.50
CA GLU A 72 -21.20 14.35 7.28
C GLU A 72 -20.49 13.37 8.23
N VAL A 73 -19.36 12.82 7.80
CA VAL A 73 -18.55 11.87 8.56
C VAL A 73 -17.93 12.57 9.76
N SER A 74 -17.23 13.68 9.54
CA SER A 74 -16.57 14.43 10.62
C SER A 74 -17.57 14.96 11.64
N LYS A 75 -18.75 15.44 11.18
CA LYS A 75 -19.84 15.86 12.08
C LYS A 75 -20.40 14.72 12.91
N ALA A 76 -20.58 13.54 12.32
CA ALA A 76 -21.08 12.37 13.05
C ALA A 76 -20.06 11.88 14.09
N MET A 77 -18.77 11.86 13.74
CA MET A 77 -17.68 11.55 14.66
C MET A 77 -17.63 12.53 15.83
N GLU A 78 -17.63 13.84 15.55
CA GLU A 78 -17.65 14.89 16.58
C GLU A 78 -18.83 14.71 17.54
N ALA A 79 -20.05 14.52 17.00
CA ALA A 79 -21.25 14.32 17.79
C ALA A 79 -21.20 13.07 18.68
N ALA A 80 -20.45 12.04 18.29
CA ALA A 80 -20.31 10.80 19.04
C ALA A 80 -19.34 10.91 20.24
N THR A 81 -18.40 11.87 20.22
CA THR A 81 -17.29 11.94 21.20
C THR A 81 -17.76 12.08 22.66
N GLY A 82 -18.89 12.74 22.89
CA GLY A 82 -19.39 13.10 24.23
C GLY A 82 -20.20 12.05 24.97
N TYR A 83 -20.39 10.85 24.41
CA TYR A 83 -21.32 9.83 24.95
C TYR A 83 -20.65 8.50 25.22
N PHE A 84 -21.14 7.74 26.20
CA PHE A 84 -20.79 6.32 26.38
C PHE A 84 -21.95 5.45 25.90
N VAL A 85 -21.63 4.31 25.27
CA VAL A 85 -22.62 3.34 24.77
C VAL A 85 -22.10 1.92 24.95
N GLN A 86 -23.02 0.95 25.01
CA GLN A 86 -22.69 -0.47 24.94
C GLN A 86 -22.46 -0.84 23.46
N TYR A 87 -21.34 -1.50 23.15
CA TYR A 87 -20.88 -1.68 21.77
C TYR A 87 -21.70 -2.68 20.95
N ASP A 88 -22.31 -3.69 21.57
CA ASP A 88 -23.20 -4.63 20.91
C ASP A 88 -24.55 -3.97 20.55
N GLU A 89 -25.07 -3.12 21.44
CA GLU A 89 -26.25 -2.29 21.14
C GLU A 89 -25.97 -1.34 19.97
N LEU A 90 -24.81 -0.69 19.98
CA LEU A 90 -24.35 0.17 18.89
C LEU A 90 -24.21 -0.62 17.58
N ALA A 91 -23.48 -1.73 17.59
CA ALA A 91 -23.26 -2.56 16.41
C ALA A 91 -24.57 -3.11 15.86
N TYR A 92 -25.51 -3.52 16.72
CA TYR A 92 -26.83 -3.98 16.31
C TYR A 92 -27.67 -2.86 15.66
N GLY A 93 -27.68 -1.68 16.28
CA GLY A 93 -28.38 -0.51 15.74
C GLY A 93 -27.83 -0.08 14.38
N ILE A 94 -26.50 -0.05 14.25
CA ILE A 94 -25.81 0.23 12.98
C ILE A 94 -26.12 -0.85 11.96
N GLY A 95 -26.00 -2.13 12.30
CA GLY A 95 -26.21 -3.24 11.37
C GLY A 95 -27.62 -3.24 10.78
N LYS A 96 -28.63 -2.95 11.62
CA LYS A 96 -30.02 -2.76 11.17
C LYS A 96 -30.14 -1.56 10.22
N ARG A 97 -29.58 -0.41 10.59
CA ARG A 97 -29.68 0.81 9.77
C ARG A 97 -28.99 0.65 8.42
N LEU A 98 -27.82 0.03 8.42
CA LEU A 98 -27.08 -0.33 7.21
C LEU A 98 -27.93 -1.23 6.31
N ALA A 99 -28.47 -2.33 6.85
CA ALA A 99 -29.34 -3.25 6.12
C ALA A 99 -30.53 -2.53 5.44
N GLU A 100 -31.18 -1.60 6.14
CA GLU A 100 -32.27 -0.77 5.59
C GLU A 100 -31.81 0.10 4.40
N ILE A 101 -30.67 0.77 4.53
CA ILE A 101 -30.17 1.70 3.49
C ILE A 101 -29.65 0.94 2.27
N THR A 102 -28.92 -0.15 2.49
CA THR A 102 -28.24 -0.90 1.43
C THR A 102 -29.07 -2.04 0.86
N GLN A 103 -30.27 -2.29 1.39
CA GLN A 103 -31.15 -3.37 0.95
C GLN A 103 -30.44 -4.74 1.07
N THR A 104 -29.70 -4.93 2.15
CA THR A 104 -29.00 -6.19 2.46
C THR A 104 -29.60 -6.84 3.70
N GLU A 105 -29.27 -8.11 3.95
CA GLU A 105 -29.75 -8.81 5.13
C GLU A 105 -29.17 -8.24 6.43
N TRP A 106 -27.86 -7.94 6.41
CA TRP A 106 -27.17 -7.28 7.53
C TRP A 106 -26.00 -6.43 7.05
N GLY A 107 -25.48 -5.61 7.98
CA GLY A 107 -24.28 -4.80 7.79
C GLY A 107 -23.40 -4.82 9.05
N MET A 108 -22.09 -4.68 8.87
CA MET A 108 -21.11 -4.62 9.96
C MET A 108 -20.02 -3.60 9.64
N ILE A 109 -19.52 -2.92 10.67
CA ILE A 109 -18.35 -2.04 10.58
C ILE A 109 -17.18 -2.68 11.31
N SER A 110 -15.99 -2.65 10.69
CA SER A 110 -14.74 -3.19 11.22
C SER A 110 -13.64 -2.12 11.27
N ALA A 111 -12.53 -2.42 11.95
CA ALA A 111 -11.32 -1.58 11.94
C ALA A 111 -10.52 -1.74 10.63
N GLY A 112 -11.07 -1.22 9.54
CA GLY A 112 -10.54 -1.35 8.19
C GLY A 112 -11.09 -2.59 7.48
N CYS A 113 -11.02 -2.61 6.15
CA CYS A 113 -11.49 -3.75 5.37
C CYS A 113 -10.72 -5.04 5.73
N ALA A 114 -9.40 -4.94 5.90
CA ALA A 114 -8.55 -6.08 6.27
C ALA A 114 -8.97 -6.73 7.61
N ALA A 115 -9.35 -5.94 8.63
CA ALA A 115 -9.90 -6.49 9.87
C ALA A 115 -11.22 -7.24 9.61
N GLY A 116 -12.09 -6.68 8.77
CA GLY A 116 -13.30 -7.35 8.30
C GLY A 116 -13.02 -8.72 7.67
N LEU A 117 -12.03 -8.79 6.78
CA LEU A 117 -11.59 -10.05 6.16
C LEU A 117 -11.16 -11.09 7.20
N LYS A 118 -10.36 -10.66 8.19
CA LYS A 118 -9.92 -11.50 9.32
C LYS A 118 -11.11 -11.96 10.17
N HIS A 119 -12.06 -11.08 10.51
CA HIS A 119 -13.23 -11.39 11.33
C HIS A 119 -14.17 -12.39 10.64
N VAL A 120 -14.44 -12.21 9.34
CA VAL A 120 -15.26 -13.16 8.57
C VAL A 120 -14.55 -14.52 8.47
N THR A 121 -13.23 -14.53 8.28
CA THR A 121 -12.46 -15.78 8.27
C THR A 121 -12.59 -16.51 9.62
N ALA A 122 -12.44 -15.79 10.74
CA ALA A 122 -12.62 -16.36 12.08
C ALA A 122 -14.05 -16.88 12.28
N ALA A 123 -15.07 -16.16 11.79
CA ALA A 123 -16.47 -16.60 11.84
C ALA A 123 -16.67 -17.92 11.10
N CYS A 124 -16.18 -18.04 9.86
CA CYS A 124 -16.30 -19.27 9.05
C CYS A 124 -15.51 -20.45 9.63
N VAL A 125 -14.39 -20.20 10.31
CA VAL A 125 -13.56 -21.24 10.95
C VAL A 125 -14.18 -21.73 12.26
N THR A 126 -14.76 -20.83 13.06
CA THR A 126 -15.23 -21.15 14.41
C THR A 126 -16.73 -21.47 14.47
N GLY A 127 -17.50 -21.04 13.47
CA GLY A 127 -18.96 -21.09 13.50
C GLY A 127 -19.58 -20.25 14.61
N GLY A 128 -18.86 -19.22 15.10
CA GLY A 128 -19.29 -18.40 16.24
C GLY A 128 -19.06 -19.05 17.62
N ASN A 129 -18.34 -20.17 17.70
CA ASN A 129 -17.99 -20.79 18.99
C ASN A 129 -16.83 -20.05 19.68
N PRO A 130 -17.03 -19.45 20.87
CA PRO A 130 -16.00 -18.68 21.57
C PRO A 130 -14.84 -19.54 22.08
N GLU A 131 -15.04 -20.83 22.40
CA GLU A 131 -13.94 -21.72 22.79
C GLU A 131 -12.98 -21.95 21.63
N LYS A 132 -13.53 -22.11 20.41
CA LYS A 132 -12.70 -22.18 19.19
C LYS A 132 -12.03 -20.83 18.91
N LEU A 133 -12.73 -19.72 19.10
CA LEU A 133 -12.20 -18.38 18.82
C LEU A 133 -10.91 -18.08 19.60
N ILE A 134 -10.85 -18.43 20.89
CA ILE A 134 -9.67 -18.15 21.73
C ILE A 134 -8.46 -19.05 21.44
N LEU A 135 -8.64 -20.14 20.70
CA LEU A 135 -7.56 -21.06 20.31
C LEU A 135 -6.87 -20.63 19.00
N ILE A 136 -7.48 -19.73 18.21
CA ILE A 136 -6.85 -19.13 17.04
C ILE A 136 -5.53 -18.43 17.47
N PRO A 137 -4.41 -18.64 16.76
CA PRO A 137 -4.28 -19.22 15.42
C PRO A 137 -3.97 -20.72 15.36
N ASN A 138 -4.00 -21.44 16.47
CA ASN A 138 -3.80 -22.89 16.44
C ASN A 138 -5.11 -23.62 16.15
N LEU A 139 -5.27 -24.09 14.91
CA LEU A 139 -6.48 -24.76 14.44
C LEU A 139 -6.46 -26.29 14.65
N ALA A 140 -5.55 -26.83 15.45
CA ALA A 140 -5.49 -28.26 15.74
C ALA A 140 -6.83 -28.75 16.33
N GLY A 141 -7.43 -29.76 15.70
CA GLY A 141 -8.73 -30.33 16.11
C GLY A 141 -9.95 -29.62 15.54
N PHE A 142 -9.78 -28.58 14.72
CA PHE A 142 -10.89 -27.89 14.07
C PHE A 142 -11.30 -28.63 12.80
N GLU A 143 -12.59 -28.59 12.48
CA GLU A 143 -13.15 -29.19 11.28
C GLU A 143 -12.88 -28.32 10.05
N LYS A 144 -12.90 -26.99 10.22
CA LYS A 144 -12.69 -25.99 9.16
C LYS A 144 -11.31 -25.34 9.30
N THR A 145 -10.43 -25.56 8.34
CA THR A 145 -9.01 -25.13 8.42
C THR A 145 -8.43 -24.63 7.09
N GLU A 146 -9.17 -24.72 5.99
CA GLU A 146 -8.71 -24.36 4.65
C GLU A 146 -9.52 -23.19 4.08
N VAL A 147 -8.85 -22.22 3.46
CA VAL A 147 -9.48 -21.17 2.65
C VAL A 147 -9.00 -21.30 1.22
N ILE A 148 -9.92 -21.40 0.27
CA ILE A 148 -9.58 -21.46 -1.15
C ILE A 148 -9.47 -20.04 -1.70
N ILE A 149 -8.39 -19.72 -2.41
CA ILE A 149 -8.15 -18.41 -3.00
C ILE A 149 -7.66 -18.57 -4.45
N PRO A 150 -8.37 -18.04 -5.46
CA PRO A 150 -7.87 -17.98 -6.82
C PRO A 150 -6.50 -17.31 -6.90
N ARG A 151 -5.58 -17.80 -7.75
CA ARG A 151 -4.24 -17.24 -7.89
C ARG A 151 -4.23 -15.73 -8.11
N ARG A 152 -5.17 -15.22 -8.92
CA ARG A 152 -5.29 -13.79 -9.25
C ARG A 152 -5.83 -12.94 -8.09
N SER A 153 -6.42 -13.57 -7.08
CA SER A 153 -6.86 -12.91 -5.84
C SER A 153 -5.79 -12.92 -4.73
N ARG A 154 -4.66 -13.60 -4.92
CA ARG A 154 -3.54 -13.60 -3.97
C ARG A 154 -2.82 -12.24 -3.98
N ASN A 155 -2.92 -11.49 -2.90
CA ASN A 155 -2.23 -10.22 -2.68
C ASN A 155 -1.90 -10.01 -1.19
N VAL A 156 -1.28 -8.88 -0.85
CA VAL A 156 -0.78 -8.64 0.52
C VAL A 156 -1.90 -8.63 1.57
N TYR A 157 -3.15 -8.37 1.17
CA TYR A 157 -4.30 -8.32 2.08
C TYR A 157 -4.79 -9.71 2.48
N ASP A 158 -4.43 -10.77 1.75
CA ASP A 158 -4.69 -12.15 2.17
C ASP A 158 -3.95 -12.52 3.48
N HIS A 159 -3.01 -11.68 3.93
CA HIS A 159 -2.39 -11.81 5.24
C HIS A 159 -3.42 -11.73 6.37
N ALA A 160 -4.48 -10.92 6.21
CA ALA A 160 -5.58 -10.86 7.17
C ALA A 160 -6.29 -12.21 7.34
N ILE A 161 -6.45 -12.96 6.24
CA ILE A 161 -7.01 -14.31 6.23
C ILE A 161 -6.04 -15.29 6.92
N ARG A 162 -4.75 -15.23 6.55
CA ARG A 162 -3.70 -16.10 7.09
C ARG A 162 -3.46 -15.93 8.59
N ASN A 163 -3.74 -14.76 9.15
CA ASN A 163 -3.63 -14.49 10.59
C ASN A 163 -4.53 -15.40 11.45
N ILE A 164 -5.53 -16.06 10.85
CA ILE A 164 -6.38 -17.03 11.55
C ILE A 164 -5.70 -18.41 11.69
N GLY A 165 -4.55 -18.63 11.04
CA GLY A 165 -3.85 -19.92 11.08
C GLY A 165 -4.35 -20.94 10.07
N ILE A 166 -5.18 -20.50 9.11
CA ILE A 166 -5.70 -21.34 8.03
C ILE A 166 -4.59 -21.79 7.06
N THR A 167 -4.86 -22.86 6.32
CA THR A 167 -4.10 -23.23 5.13
C THR A 167 -4.75 -22.62 3.89
N VAL A 168 -3.97 -21.89 3.10
CA VAL A 168 -4.47 -21.33 1.83
C VAL A 168 -4.32 -22.37 0.72
N VAL A 169 -5.44 -22.77 0.12
CA VAL A 169 -5.47 -23.62 -1.08
C VAL A 169 -5.63 -22.72 -2.30
N THR A 170 -4.63 -22.71 -3.19
CA THR A 170 -4.64 -21.83 -4.37
C THR A 170 -5.05 -22.59 -5.61
N VAL A 171 -5.97 -22.01 -6.38
CA VAL A 171 -6.54 -22.60 -7.61
C VAL A 171 -6.44 -21.63 -8.79
N GLU A 172 -6.41 -22.16 -10.01
CA GLU A 172 -6.29 -21.40 -11.26
C GLU A 172 -7.44 -21.67 -12.23
N THR A 173 -8.20 -22.76 -12.06
CA THR A 173 -9.36 -23.09 -12.91
C THR A 173 -10.61 -23.48 -12.11
N PRO A 174 -11.81 -23.45 -12.72
CA PRO A 174 -13.05 -23.95 -12.10
C PRO A 174 -12.98 -25.43 -11.68
N GLU A 175 -12.31 -26.27 -12.45
CA GLU A 175 -12.15 -27.69 -12.15
C GLU A 175 -11.27 -27.91 -10.91
N GLU A 176 -10.18 -27.13 -10.80
CA GLU A 176 -9.34 -27.12 -9.60
C GLU A 176 -10.13 -26.62 -8.39
N LEU A 177 -10.93 -25.56 -8.54
CA LEU A 177 -11.82 -25.06 -7.48
C LEU A 177 -12.80 -26.14 -7.02
N ALA A 178 -13.50 -26.79 -7.95
CA ALA A 178 -14.48 -27.82 -7.64
C ALA A 178 -13.85 -29.02 -6.91
N SER A 179 -12.62 -29.38 -7.29
CA SER A 179 -11.82 -30.47 -6.71
C SER A 179 -11.21 -30.11 -5.36
N ALA A 180 -10.89 -28.84 -5.13
CA ALA A 180 -10.30 -28.35 -3.89
C ALA A 180 -11.31 -28.29 -2.73
N ILE A 181 -12.60 -28.09 -3.02
CA ILE A 181 -13.65 -28.04 -1.99
C ILE A 181 -13.79 -29.40 -1.30
N ASN A 182 -13.60 -29.41 0.01
CA ASN A 182 -13.70 -30.58 0.87
C ASN A 182 -14.23 -30.20 2.27
N ASP A 183 -14.35 -31.17 3.18
CA ASP A 183 -14.91 -30.94 4.51
C ASP A 183 -14.14 -29.90 5.35
N ARG A 184 -12.84 -29.71 5.08
CA ARG A 184 -11.99 -28.69 5.74
C ARG A 184 -12.13 -27.29 5.18
N THR A 185 -12.79 -27.13 4.04
CA THR A 185 -13.00 -25.81 3.43
C THR A 185 -13.93 -24.97 4.29
N ALA A 186 -13.39 -23.87 4.83
CA ALA A 186 -14.11 -22.89 5.64
C ALA A 186 -14.86 -21.87 4.77
N MET A 187 -14.20 -21.35 3.73
CA MET A 187 -14.76 -20.38 2.80
C MET A 187 -13.89 -20.26 1.53
N ILE A 188 -14.40 -19.54 0.53
CA ILE A 188 -13.65 -19.06 -0.63
C ILE A 188 -13.47 -17.55 -0.51
N TYR A 189 -12.25 -17.06 -0.71
CA TYR A 189 -11.94 -15.63 -0.72
C TYR A 189 -11.54 -15.19 -2.13
N ILE A 190 -12.11 -14.07 -2.57
CA ILE A 190 -11.75 -13.43 -3.84
C ILE A 190 -11.52 -11.94 -3.64
N VAL A 191 -10.63 -11.36 -4.46
CA VAL A 191 -10.49 -9.91 -4.60
C VAL A 191 -11.22 -9.51 -5.87
N THR A 192 -12.21 -8.63 -5.79
CA THR A 192 -12.99 -8.21 -6.96
C THR A 192 -12.16 -7.30 -7.87
N GLY A 193 -12.45 -7.35 -9.17
CA GLY A 193 -11.83 -6.51 -10.19
C GLY A 193 -11.75 -7.21 -11.55
N PRO A 194 -10.92 -6.70 -12.49
CA PRO A 194 -10.92 -7.17 -13.87
C PRO A 194 -10.66 -8.67 -14.06
N SER A 195 -9.99 -9.33 -13.11
CA SER A 195 -9.68 -10.76 -13.19
C SER A 195 -10.82 -11.70 -12.75
N ASN A 196 -11.95 -11.16 -12.29
CA ASN A 196 -13.15 -11.92 -11.93
C ASN A 196 -14.45 -11.19 -12.31
N GLU A 197 -14.37 -10.36 -13.34
CA GLU A 197 -15.55 -9.83 -14.03
C GLU A 197 -16.37 -10.97 -14.65
N GLU A 198 -17.64 -10.69 -14.93
CA GLU A 198 -18.55 -11.66 -15.54
C GLU A 198 -17.96 -12.21 -16.85
N GLY A 199 -18.00 -13.53 -17.03
CA GLY A 199 -17.42 -14.23 -18.18
C GLY A 199 -15.98 -14.70 -18.01
N GLU A 200 -15.26 -14.23 -16.98
CA GLU A 200 -13.95 -14.82 -16.63
C GLU A 200 -14.14 -16.23 -16.04
N PRO A 201 -13.19 -17.17 -16.27
CA PRO A 201 -13.31 -18.55 -15.78
C PRO A 201 -13.55 -18.66 -14.27
N LEU A 202 -12.91 -17.78 -13.49
CA LEU A 202 -13.08 -17.68 -12.04
C LEU A 202 -13.78 -16.35 -11.67
N SER A 203 -14.80 -15.98 -12.44
CA SER A 203 -15.76 -14.93 -12.08
C SER A 203 -16.50 -15.29 -10.79
N LEU A 204 -17.05 -14.28 -10.10
CA LEU A 204 -17.80 -14.49 -8.87
C LEU A 204 -19.01 -15.43 -9.08
N GLU A 205 -19.68 -15.32 -10.22
CA GLU A 205 -20.81 -16.17 -10.62
C GLU A 205 -20.39 -17.62 -10.81
N ALA A 206 -19.32 -17.86 -11.58
CA ALA A 206 -18.80 -19.21 -11.81
C ALA A 206 -18.34 -19.88 -10.50
N ILE A 207 -17.72 -19.10 -9.60
CA ILE A 207 -17.36 -19.57 -8.26
C ILE A 207 -18.62 -19.90 -7.45
N ALA A 208 -19.64 -19.04 -7.49
CA ALA A 208 -20.90 -19.23 -6.78
C ALA A 208 -21.67 -20.46 -7.25
N GLU A 209 -21.70 -20.75 -8.55
CA GLU A 209 -22.31 -21.96 -9.12
C GLU A 209 -21.70 -23.25 -8.54
N ILE A 210 -20.39 -23.25 -8.27
CA ILE A 210 -19.67 -24.39 -7.70
C ILE A 210 -19.83 -24.44 -6.17
N ALA A 211 -19.76 -23.29 -5.50
CA ALA A 211 -19.69 -23.21 -4.04
C ALA A 211 -21.05 -23.35 -3.35
N LYS A 212 -22.10 -22.71 -3.89
CA LYS A 212 -23.43 -22.64 -3.27
C LYS A 212 -24.07 -24.01 -3.05
N PRO A 213 -24.07 -24.96 -4.02
CA PRO A 213 -24.63 -26.30 -3.81
C PRO A 213 -23.93 -27.09 -2.69
N LYS A 214 -22.69 -26.71 -2.35
CA LYS A 214 -21.88 -27.31 -1.28
C LYS A 214 -21.94 -26.53 0.04
N GLY A 215 -22.70 -25.45 0.11
CA GLY A 215 -22.84 -24.61 1.30
C GLY A 215 -21.54 -23.90 1.72
N ILE A 216 -20.61 -23.64 0.78
CA ILE A 216 -19.35 -22.95 1.09
C ILE A 216 -19.52 -21.43 0.94
N PRO A 217 -19.28 -20.62 1.99
CA PRO A 217 -19.38 -19.16 1.91
C PRO A 217 -18.34 -18.56 0.97
N ILE A 218 -18.71 -17.47 0.29
CA ILE A 218 -17.82 -16.65 -0.53
C ILE A 218 -17.67 -15.26 0.09
N LEU A 219 -16.43 -14.87 0.39
CA LEU A 219 -16.07 -13.52 0.80
C LEU A 219 -15.46 -12.76 -0.39
N ALA A 220 -16.17 -11.74 -0.85
CA ALA A 220 -15.71 -10.82 -1.90
C ALA A 220 -15.06 -9.58 -1.28
N ASP A 221 -13.74 -9.44 -1.44
CA ASP A 221 -13.02 -8.22 -1.11
C ASP A 221 -13.15 -7.20 -2.24
N ALA A 222 -14.08 -6.26 -2.04
CA ALA A 222 -14.36 -5.11 -2.90
C ALA A 222 -13.78 -3.82 -2.29
N ALA A 223 -12.67 -3.91 -1.53
CA ALA A 223 -12.12 -2.79 -0.79
C ALA A 223 -11.90 -1.52 -1.62
N ALA A 224 -11.56 -1.65 -2.90
CA ALA A 224 -11.26 -0.55 -3.81
C ALA A 224 -12.40 -0.18 -4.75
N GLU A 225 -13.59 -0.76 -4.57
CA GLU A 225 -14.73 -0.55 -5.46
C GLU A 225 -15.73 0.45 -4.91
N ASP A 226 -16.45 1.10 -5.81
CA ASP A 226 -17.61 1.92 -5.49
C ASP A 226 -18.75 1.07 -4.91
N LEU A 227 -19.43 1.60 -3.89
CA LEU A 227 -20.58 0.95 -3.28
C LEU A 227 -21.80 1.03 -4.22
N THR A 228 -22.40 -0.12 -4.52
CA THR A 228 -23.69 -0.23 -5.21
C THR A 228 -24.79 -0.54 -4.20
N ILE A 229 -26.03 -0.15 -4.50
CA ILE A 229 -27.19 -0.36 -3.63
C ILE A 229 -28.34 -0.98 -4.45
N PRO A 230 -28.73 -2.25 -4.20
CA PRO A 230 -28.02 -3.21 -3.35
C PRO A 230 -26.61 -3.53 -3.86
N PRO A 231 -25.68 -4.03 -3.01
CA PRO A 231 -24.35 -4.42 -3.43
C PRO A 231 -24.38 -5.51 -4.51
N VAL A 232 -23.87 -5.19 -5.71
CA VAL A 232 -23.92 -6.07 -6.89
C VAL A 232 -23.28 -7.44 -6.64
N HIS A 233 -22.24 -7.51 -5.80
CA HIS A 233 -21.54 -8.76 -5.50
C HIS A 233 -22.43 -9.79 -4.81
N LEU A 234 -23.38 -9.35 -3.96
CA LEU A 234 -24.32 -10.27 -3.32
C LEU A 234 -25.27 -10.87 -4.36
N ALA A 235 -25.76 -10.06 -5.31
CA ALA A 235 -26.58 -10.53 -6.43
C ALA A 235 -25.82 -11.53 -7.33
N ARG A 236 -24.52 -11.28 -7.55
CA ARG A 236 -23.60 -12.17 -8.30
C ARG A 236 -23.22 -13.44 -7.53
N GLY A 237 -23.57 -13.53 -6.24
CA GLY A 237 -23.50 -14.75 -5.46
C GLY A 237 -22.46 -14.80 -4.34
N ALA A 238 -21.85 -13.67 -3.99
CA ALA A 238 -21.06 -13.58 -2.76
C ALA A 238 -21.97 -13.78 -1.54
N THR A 239 -21.44 -14.43 -0.49
CA THR A 239 -22.12 -14.53 0.81
C THR A 239 -21.91 -13.25 1.61
N ILE A 240 -20.68 -12.74 1.62
CA ILE A 240 -20.30 -11.47 2.24
C ILE A 240 -19.49 -10.65 1.23
N VAL A 241 -19.71 -9.34 1.21
CA VAL A 241 -18.84 -8.38 0.52
C VAL A 241 -18.25 -7.39 1.51
N ALA A 242 -16.98 -7.04 1.33
CA ALA A 242 -16.25 -6.09 2.17
C ALA A 242 -15.73 -4.90 1.36
N TYR A 243 -15.90 -3.69 1.89
CA TYR A 243 -15.48 -2.41 1.33
C TYR A 243 -14.57 -1.65 2.30
N SER A 244 -13.73 -0.75 1.77
CA SER A 244 -12.87 0.13 2.58
C SER A 244 -13.53 1.49 2.82
N GLY A 245 -13.48 1.98 4.06
CA GLY A 245 -14.06 3.27 4.45
C GLY A 245 -13.37 4.48 3.81
N GLY A 246 -12.07 4.67 4.04
CA GLY A 246 -11.33 5.78 3.43
C GLY A 246 -10.84 5.52 2.00
N LYS A 247 -11.72 4.93 1.18
CA LYS A 247 -11.53 4.91 -0.29
C LYS A 247 -12.71 5.61 -0.96
N ALA A 248 -13.40 4.93 -1.86
CA ALA A 248 -14.49 5.48 -2.66
C ALA A 248 -15.53 6.22 -1.81
N ILE A 249 -16.01 5.57 -0.74
CA ILE A 249 -17.07 6.12 0.12
C ILE A 249 -16.65 7.35 0.93
N CYS A 250 -15.35 7.61 1.05
CA CYS A 250 -14.80 8.76 1.78
C CYS A 250 -15.29 8.82 3.24
N GLY A 251 -15.38 7.65 3.88
CA GLY A 251 -15.58 7.51 5.31
C GLY A 251 -14.24 7.45 6.07
N PRO A 252 -14.25 7.15 7.38
CA PRO A 252 -13.04 7.05 8.16
C PRO A 252 -12.02 6.08 7.57
N GLN A 253 -10.77 6.52 7.47
CA GLN A 253 -9.70 5.76 6.82
C GLN A 253 -9.41 4.42 7.50
N CYS A 254 -9.55 4.37 8.82
CA CYS A 254 -9.30 3.18 9.63
C CYS A 254 -10.52 2.26 9.77
N ALA A 255 -11.58 2.45 8.97
CA ALA A 255 -12.80 1.66 9.04
C ALA A 255 -13.08 0.83 7.78
N GLY A 256 -13.79 -0.29 7.94
CA GLY A 256 -14.26 -1.18 6.89
C GLY A 256 -15.76 -1.40 6.99
N LEU A 257 -16.39 -1.81 5.89
CA LEU A 257 -17.82 -1.97 5.77
C LEU A 257 -18.13 -3.32 5.12
N LEU A 258 -18.94 -4.14 5.80
CA LEU A 258 -19.30 -5.47 5.32
C LEU A 258 -20.81 -5.60 5.20
N PHE A 259 -21.27 -6.32 4.17
CA PHE A 259 -22.67 -6.63 3.95
C PHE A 259 -22.85 -8.08 3.53
N GLY A 260 -23.99 -8.67 3.89
CA GLY A 260 -24.36 -10.02 3.46
C GLY A 260 -25.11 -10.78 4.55
N ASP A 261 -24.88 -12.09 4.60
CA ASP A 261 -25.46 -13.04 5.55
C ASP A 261 -25.33 -12.58 7.01
N LYS A 262 -26.47 -12.54 7.72
CA LYS A 262 -26.52 -11.98 9.07
C LYS A 262 -25.80 -12.85 10.09
N ASP A 263 -25.93 -14.16 10.00
CA ASP A 263 -25.39 -15.08 11.00
C ASP A 263 -23.86 -15.08 10.95
N ILE A 264 -23.28 -15.09 9.74
CA ILE A 264 -21.83 -14.95 9.56
C ILE A 264 -21.34 -13.58 10.06
N LEU A 265 -22.05 -12.48 9.77
CA LEU A 265 -21.64 -11.15 10.23
C LEU A 265 -21.78 -10.97 11.75
N MET A 266 -22.78 -11.59 12.39
CA MET A 266 -22.89 -11.59 13.84
C MET A 266 -21.78 -12.43 14.50
N ALA A 267 -21.43 -13.58 13.92
CA ALA A 267 -20.27 -14.36 14.35
C ALA A 267 -18.95 -13.59 14.14
N ALA A 268 -18.83 -12.82 13.06
CA ALA A 268 -17.69 -11.95 12.78
C ALA A 268 -17.61 -10.78 13.78
N TRP A 269 -18.74 -10.18 14.17
CA TRP A 269 -18.80 -9.18 15.24
C TRP A 269 -18.33 -9.75 16.58
N GLN A 270 -18.76 -10.97 16.92
CA GLN A 270 -18.28 -11.70 18.10
C GLN A 270 -16.76 -11.98 18.03
N ALA A 271 -16.19 -12.13 16.82
CA ALA A 271 -14.76 -12.26 16.61
C ALA A 271 -13.99 -10.91 16.56
N SER A 272 -14.70 -9.78 16.63
CA SER A 272 -14.15 -8.43 16.59
C SER A 272 -14.02 -7.81 17.98
N ALA A 273 -13.30 -6.69 18.09
CA ALA A 273 -13.29 -5.89 19.30
C ALA A 273 -14.70 -5.30 19.56
N PRO A 274 -15.19 -5.26 20.83
CA PRO A 274 -14.43 -5.38 22.08
C PRO A 274 -14.22 -6.80 22.60
N HIS A 275 -14.76 -7.83 21.95
CA HIS A 275 -14.68 -9.22 22.39
C HIS A 275 -13.24 -9.75 22.40
N HIS A 276 -13.01 -10.80 23.19
CA HIS A 276 -11.72 -11.48 23.27
C HIS A 276 -11.47 -12.37 22.05
N GLY A 277 -10.20 -12.64 21.77
CA GLY A 277 -9.77 -13.47 20.65
C GLY A 277 -8.91 -12.70 19.65
N PRO A 278 -8.67 -13.28 18.45
CA PRO A 278 -7.69 -12.78 17.50
C PRO A 278 -8.03 -11.40 16.97
N GLY A 279 -9.30 -10.98 16.92
CA GLY A 279 -9.70 -9.66 16.41
C GLY A 279 -9.70 -8.54 17.46
N ARG A 280 -9.34 -8.84 18.73
CA ARG A 280 -9.31 -7.84 19.81
C ARG A 280 -8.34 -6.69 19.54
N ASP A 281 -7.29 -6.97 18.78
CA ASP A 281 -6.25 -6.03 18.30
C ASP A 281 -6.75 -5.10 17.18
N ASN A 282 -7.94 -5.32 16.64
CA ASN A 282 -8.55 -4.55 15.56
C ASN A 282 -9.71 -3.69 16.08
N LYS A 283 -9.43 -2.76 16.99
CA LYS A 283 -10.46 -1.88 17.58
C LYS A 283 -10.88 -0.78 16.60
N VAL A 284 -12.20 -0.59 16.47
CA VAL A 284 -12.81 0.58 15.83
C VAL A 284 -13.56 1.39 16.89
N GLY A 285 -13.41 2.72 16.90
CA GLY A 285 -14.09 3.59 17.85
C GLY A 285 -15.55 3.79 17.47
N LYS A 286 -16.39 4.17 18.45
CA LYS A 286 -17.81 4.48 18.22
C LYS A 286 -17.96 5.69 17.28
N GLU A 287 -17.00 6.61 17.34
CA GLU A 287 -16.86 7.75 16.43
C GLU A 287 -16.74 7.26 15.00
N GLU A 288 -15.76 6.40 14.70
CA GLU A 288 -15.55 5.91 13.34
C GLU A 288 -16.69 5.00 12.87
N MET A 289 -17.32 4.24 13.78
CA MET A 289 -18.52 3.46 13.46
C MET A 289 -19.67 4.36 13.02
N LEU A 290 -19.95 5.45 13.75
CA LEU A 290 -20.99 6.41 13.38
C LEU A 290 -20.61 7.25 12.16
N GLY A 291 -19.33 7.59 12.02
CA GLY A 291 -18.77 8.25 10.83
C GLY A 291 -18.96 7.41 9.58
N MET A 292 -18.69 6.11 9.65
CA MET A 292 -18.93 5.18 8.54
C MET A 292 -20.42 5.04 8.20
N LEU A 293 -21.30 4.98 9.20
CA LEU A 293 -22.75 4.97 8.95
C LEU A 293 -23.18 6.25 8.21
N ALA A 294 -22.69 7.42 8.65
CA ALA A 294 -22.94 8.69 7.98
C ALA A 294 -22.38 8.73 6.56
N ALA A 295 -21.23 8.11 6.29
CA ALA A 295 -20.66 7.99 4.96
C ALA A 295 -21.59 7.21 4.00
N VAL A 296 -22.18 6.10 4.47
CA VAL A 296 -23.16 5.31 3.71
C VAL A 296 -24.44 6.12 3.44
N GLU A 297 -24.96 6.82 4.45
CA GLU A 297 -26.12 7.69 4.25
C GLU A 297 -25.86 8.82 3.25
N ALA A 298 -24.69 9.46 3.32
CA ALA A 298 -24.28 10.50 2.38
C ALA A 298 -24.10 9.94 0.96
N TRP A 299 -23.54 8.74 0.82
CA TRP A 299 -23.37 8.06 -0.47
C TRP A 299 -24.69 7.90 -1.24
N THR A 300 -25.79 7.63 -0.53
CA THR A 300 -27.11 7.46 -1.16
C THR A 300 -27.76 8.76 -1.64
N LYS A 301 -27.33 9.90 -1.11
CA LYS A 301 -27.96 11.21 -1.35
C LYS A 301 -27.12 12.11 -2.26
N ARG A 302 -25.82 11.83 -2.39
CA ARG A 302 -24.89 12.69 -3.13
C ARG A 302 -25.18 12.70 -4.62
N ASP A 303 -24.88 13.83 -5.24
CA ASP A 303 -24.89 13.97 -6.70
C ASP A 303 -23.56 13.46 -7.27
N HIS A 304 -23.52 12.15 -7.53
CA HIS A 304 -22.37 11.46 -8.12
C HIS A 304 -22.00 12.05 -9.50
N GLN A 305 -22.99 12.49 -10.28
CA GLN A 305 -22.76 13.05 -11.61
C GLN A 305 -22.15 14.46 -11.53
N ALA A 306 -22.60 15.29 -10.59
CA ALA A 306 -21.98 16.60 -10.36
C ALA A 306 -20.54 16.47 -9.84
N GLU A 307 -20.26 15.49 -8.99
CA GLU A 307 -18.89 15.17 -8.56
C GLU A 307 -18.02 14.73 -9.75
N TRP A 308 -18.54 13.85 -10.60
CA TRP A 308 -17.87 13.43 -11.83
C TRP A 308 -17.57 14.60 -12.78
N ASN A 309 -18.56 15.47 -13.01
CA ASN A 309 -18.40 16.65 -13.86
C ASN A 309 -17.36 17.62 -13.30
N ARG A 310 -17.25 17.74 -11.97
CA ARG A 310 -16.22 18.53 -11.30
C ARG A 310 -14.83 17.92 -11.50
N TRP A 311 -14.70 16.60 -11.38
CA TRP A 311 -13.43 15.93 -11.68
C TRP A 311 -12.99 16.16 -13.12
N LEU A 312 -13.91 16.02 -14.08
CA LEU A 312 -13.61 16.29 -15.49
C LEU A 312 -13.22 17.76 -15.74
N SER A 313 -13.86 18.72 -15.07
CA SER A 313 -13.49 20.14 -15.22
C SER A 313 -12.10 20.45 -14.65
N TRP A 314 -11.71 19.83 -13.53
CA TRP A 314 -10.36 19.95 -13.00
C TRP A 314 -9.31 19.33 -13.92
N LEU A 315 -9.59 18.15 -14.48
CA LEU A 315 -8.71 17.51 -15.45
C LEU A 315 -8.59 18.35 -16.73
N ASP A 316 -9.69 18.88 -17.27
CA ASP A 316 -9.72 19.76 -18.45
C ASP A 316 -8.91 21.05 -18.23
N LEU A 317 -8.98 21.65 -17.04
CA LEU A 317 -8.17 22.83 -16.69
C LEU A 317 -6.67 22.52 -16.77
N ILE A 318 -6.25 21.41 -16.16
CA ILE A 318 -4.84 20.98 -16.17
C ILE A 318 -4.43 20.63 -17.61
N ASP A 319 -5.26 19.87 -18.30
CA ASP A 319 -5.05 19.41 -19.67
C ASP A 319 -4.78 20.57 -20.63
N LYS A 320 -5.70 21.54 -20.71
CA LYS A 320 -5.58 22.73 -21.56
C LYS A 320 -4.32 23.53 -21.31
N LYS A 321 -3.90 23.62 -20.04
CA LYS A 321 -2.69 24.37 -19.69
C LYS A 321 -1.43 23.63 -20.13
N LEU A 322 -1.35 22.32 -19.93
CA LEU A 322 -0.14 21.55 -20.24
C LEU A 322 0.02 21.25 -21.73
N THR A 323 -1.07 21.02 -22.46
CA THR A 323 -1.05 20.78 -23.92
C THR A 323 -0.75 22.03 -24.75
N ALA A 324 -0.75 23.22 -24.14
CA ALA A 324 -0.23 24.44 -24.77
C ALA A 324 1.31 24.42 -24.94
N ILE A 325 2.01 23.48 -24.29
CA ILE A 325 3.46 23.32 -24.38
C ILE A 325 3.80 22.43 -25.58
N ASP A 326 4.63 22.94 -26.49
CA ASP A 326 5.07 22.17 -27.67
C ASP A 326 5.74 20.84 -27.27
N GLY A 327 5.23 19.75 -27.84
CA GLY A 327 5.67 18.38 -27.58
C GLY A 327 5.01 17.67 -26.38
N VAL A 328 4.06 18.29 -25.70
CA VAL A 328 3.22 17.65 -24.66
C VAL A 328 1.87 17.26 -25.27
N THR A 329 1.46 16.02 -25.03
CA THR A 329 0.13 15.51 -25.38
C THR A 329 -0.54 14.91 -24.16
N SER A 330 -1.82 14.59 -24.27
CA SER A 330 -2.59 14.04 -23.16
C SER A 330 -3.74 13.17 -23.62
N GLU A 331 -4.26 12.37 -22.70
CA GLU A 331 -5.52 11.66 -22.84
C GLU A 331 -6.18 11.51 -21.47
N ILE A 332 -7.52 11.55 -21.44
CA ILE A 332 -8.29 11.16 -20.26
C ILE A 332 -8.80 9.75 -20.48
N THR A 333 -8.45 8.83 -19.59
CA THR A 333 -9.02 7.48 -19.57
C THR A 333 -10.19 7.40 -18.61
N GLN A 334 -11.25 6.72 -19.03
CA GLN A 334 -12.41 6.42 -18.20
C GLN A 334 -12.18 5.07 -17.50
N PRO A 335 -12.57 4.92 -16.21
CA PRO A 335 -12.44 3.65 -15.52
C PRO A 335 -13.37 2.60 -16.14
N ARG A 336 -13.01 1.33 -15.95
CA ARG A 336 -13.86 0.18 -16.27
C ARG A 336 -14.32 -0.44 -14.95
N GLY A 337 -15.61 -0.79 -14.86
CA GLY A 337 -16.17 -1.40 -13.65
C GLY A 337 -16.14 -0.46 -12.45
N LEU A 338 -16.16 -1.03 -11.24
CA LEU A 338 -16.30 -0.30 -9.97
C LEU A 338 -14.95 0.00 -9.28
N SER A 339 -13.87 -0.69 -9.67
CA SER A 339 -12.56 -0.58 -9.04
C SER A 339 -11.86 0.75 -9.33
N ASN A 340 -11.47 1.47 -8.27
CA ASN A 340 -10.80 2.77 -8.34
C ASN A 340 -11.50 3.72 -9.34
N HIS A 341 -12.82 3.86 -9.21
CA HIS A 341 -13.69 4.48 -10.21
C HIS A 341 -13.52 6.00 -10.29
N ALA A 342 -12.50 6.45 -11.02
CA ALA A 342 -12.26 7.85 -11.33
C ALA A 342 -11.63 8.01 -12.73
N PRO A 343 -11.89 9.11 -13.45
CA PRO A 343 -11.17 9.40 -14.68
C PRO A 343 -9.71 9.73 -14.35
N VAL A 344 -8.79 9.43 -15.26
CA VAL A 344 -7.36 9.72 -15.08
C VAL A 344 -6.83 10.48 -16.28
N LEU A 345 -6.21 11.64 -16.02
CA LEU A 345 -5.47 12.37 -17.04
C LEU A 345 -4.06 11.82 -17.13
N HIS A 346 -3.68 11.35 -18.31
CA HIS A 346 -2.31 10.95 -18.64
C HIS A 346 -1.68 12.05 -19.48
N VAL A 347 -0.67 12.73 -18.95
CA VAL A 347 0.10 13.75 -19.67
C VAL A 347 1.39 13.10 -20.15
N LYS A 348 1.67 13.19 -21.45
CA LYS A 348 2.73 12.45 -22.15
C LYS A 348 3.69 13.39 -22.87
N TRP A 349 4.97 13.04 -22.89
CA TRP A 349 5.98 13.71 -23.72
C TRP A 349 7.12 12.74 -24.05
N ASN A 350 7.97 13.12 -25.00
CA ASN A 350 9.19 12.38 -25.31
C ASN A 350 10.31 12.83 -24.36
N ALA A 351 10.88 11.88 -23.61
CA ALA A 351 11.86 12.18 -22.57
C ALA A 351 13.16 12.75 -23.13
N ASP A 352 13.61 12.30 -24.30
CA ASP A 352 14.85 12.78 -24.94
C ASP A 352 14.72 14.25 -25.40
N LYS A 353 13.55 14.64 -25.90
CA LYS A 353 13.27 16.02 -26.35
C LYS A 353 13.17 17.00 -25.18
N PHE A 354 12.62 16.56 -24.05
CA PHE A 354 12.48 17.40 -22.85
C PHE A 354 13.74 17.36 -21.98
N GLY A 355 14.49 16.27 -22.06
CA GLY A 355 15.66 15.97 -21.27
C GLY A 355 15.34 15.42 -19.89
N PHE A 356 14.13 14.94 -19.61
CA PHE A 356 13.73 14.34 -18.32
C PHE A 356 12.49 13.45 -18.45
N SER A 357 12.35 12.51 -17.52
CA SER A 357 11.27 11.53 -17.44
C SER A 357 10.10 12.01 -16.55
N GLY A 358 8.96 11.32 -16.64
CA GLY A 358 7.84 11.49 -15.73
C GLY A 358 8.19 11.13 -14.28
N GLU A 359 9.08 10.16 -14.07
CA GLU A 359 9.63 9.85 -12.75
C GLU A 359 10.42 11.03 -12.16
N ASP A 360 11.20 11.75 -12.98
CA ASP A 360 11.90 12.96 -12.54
C ASP A 360 10.91 14.06 -12.12
N VAL A 361 9.83 14.24 -12.89
CA VAL A 361 8.76 15.19 -12.53
C VAL A 361 8.07 14.79 -11.23
N ALA A 362 7.72 13.50 -11.09
CA ALA A 362 7.05 13.00 -9.89
C ALA A 362 7.92 13.17 -8.63
N GLU A 363 9.22 12.89 -8.72
CA GLU A 363 10.15 13.13 -7.60
C GLU A 363 10.27 14.63 -7.28
N GLU A 364 10.40 15.50 -8.29
CA GLU A 364 10.51 16.95 -8.11
C GLU A 364 9.28 17.52 -7.38
N VAL A 365 8.06 17.16 -7.80
CA VAL A 365 6.84 17.67 -7.15
C VAL A 365 6.55 16.96 -5.82
N ALA A 366 7.05 15.76 -5.59
CA ALA A 366 6.89 15.07 -4.30
C ALA A 366 7.82 15.63 -3.21
N ARG A 367 8.97 16.20 -3.59
CA ARG A 367 10.01 16.70 -2.66
C ARG A 367 9.99 18.21 -2.45
N ASN A 368 9.47 18.98 -3.39
CA ASN A 368 9.54 20.44 -3.34
C ASN A 368 8.15 21.09 -3.30
N LYS A 369 8.03 22.19 -2.55
CA LYS A 369 6.76 22.90 -2.33
C LYS A 369 6.23 23.57 -3.62
N PRO A 370 4.90 23.62 -3.82
CA PRO A 370 3.89 22.84 -3.09
C PRO A 370 4.01 21.35 -3.44
N ARG A 371 3.91 20.48 -2.43
CA ARG A 371 4.08 19.03 -2.62
C ARG A 371 2.85 18.42 -3.28
N ILE A 372 3.07 17.67 -4.36
CA ILE A 372 2.01 16.99 -5.13
C ILE A 372 2.37 15.52 -5.25
N ALA A 373 1.42 14.63 -4.94
CA ALA A 373 1.56 13.21 -5.20
C ALA A 373 0.90 12.86 -6.54
N ILE A 374 1.68 12.38 -7.51
CA ILE A 374 1.22 11.93 -8.83
C ILE A 374 1.77 10.54 -9.14
N GLY A 375 1.15 9.84 -10.10
CA GLY A 375 1.74 8.66 -10.70
C GLY A 375 2.68 9.04 -11.85
N SER A 376 3.65 8.19 -12.15
CA SER A 376 4.53 8.34 -13.33
C SER A 376 4.79 7.00 -13.99
N ARG A 377 5.13 7.06 -15.28
CA ARG A 377 5.52 5.89 -16.06
C ARG A 377 6.38 6.27 -17.25
N SER A 378 7.50 5.58 -17.42
CA SER A 378 8.27 5.58 -18.66
C SER A 378 8.13 4.27 -19.43
N ARG A 379 7.97 4.35 -20.76
CA ARG A 379 8.01 3.23 -21.72
C ARG A 379 8.70 3.71 -22.99
N ASP A 380 9.84 3.09 -23.30
CA ASP A 380 10.69 3.46 -24.43
C ASP A 380 11.08 4.96 -24.37
N ASP A 381 10.90 5.70 -25.46
CA ASP A 381 11.19 7.14 -25.55
C ASP A 381 10.07 8.04 -24.99
N MET A 382 8.90 7.45 -24.71
CA MET A 382 7.73 8.15 -24.21
C MET A 382 7.60 7.99 -22.69
N THR A 383 7.31 9.10 -22.03
CA THR A 383 7.08 9.13 -20.59
C THR A 383 5.77 9.83 -20.28
N SER A 384 5.21 9.56 -19.10
CA SER A 384 3.97 10.16 -18.65
C SER A 384 3.90 10.40 -17.16
N ILE A 385 3.05 11.36 -16.79
CA ILE A 385 2.51 11.50 -15.44
C ILE A 385 1.00 11.28 -15.46
N ASN A 386 0.48 10.76 -14.35
CA ASN A 386 -0.92 10.43 -14.18
C ASN A 386 -1.51 11.29 -13.05
N ILE A 387 -2.66 11.89 -13.32
CA ILE A 387 -3.38 12.77 -12.40
C ILE A 387 -4.76 12.19 -12.19
N THR A 388 -5.04 11.76 -10.96
CA THR A 388 -6.35 11.25 -10.53
C THR A 388 -7.03 12.33 -9.67
N PRO A 389 -8.24 12.79 -10.04
CA PRO A 389 -8.86 13.96 -9.43
C PRO A 389 -9.65 13.65 -8.15
N ASN A 390 -9.91 12.38 -7.85
CA ASN A 390 -10.89 11.98 -6.84
C ASN A 390 -10.54 12.37 -5.39
N GLN A 391 -9.28 12.76 -5.12
CA GLN A 391 -8.84 13.26 -3.82
C GLN A 391 -8.40 14.72 -3.83
N MET A 392 -8.50 15.39 -4.98
CA MET A 392 -8.21 16.82 -5.08
C MET A 392 -9.30 17.63 -4.38
N GLN A 393 -8.88 18.73 -3.74
CA GLN A 393 -9.77 19.69 -3.10
C GLN A 393 -9.96 20.94 -4.00
N PRO A 394 -11.02 21.74 -3.78
CA PRO A 394 -11.18 23.02 -4.48
C PRO A 394 -9.91 23.87 -4.45
N GLY A 395 -9.51 24.43 -5.60
CA GLY A 395 -8.27 25.21 -5.76
C GLY A 395 -7.00 24.38 -6.03
N ASN A 396 -7.03 23.05 -5.85
CA ASN A 396 -5.86 22.22 -6.12
C ASN A 396 -5.55 22.12 -7.61
N ALA A 397 -6.55 22.13 -8.48
CA ALA A 397 -6.36 21.98 -9.93
C ALA A 397 -5.51 23.10 -10.51
N GLU A 398 -5.75 24.34 -10.07
CA GLU A 398 -5.00 25.53 -10.46
C GLU A 398 -3.54 25.42 -10.01
N VAL A 399 -3.31 25.04 -8.74
CA VAL A 399 -1.94 24.87 -8.21
C VAL A 399 -1.18 23.78 -8.97
N VAL A 400 -1.82 22.65 -9.23
CA VAL A 400 -1.24 21.52 -9.98
C VAL A 400 -0.92 21.94 -11.41
N ALA A 401 -1.86 22.60 -12.10
CA ALA A 401 -1.68 23.07 -13.45
C ALA A 401 -0.49 24.05 -13.55
N GLU A 402 -0.42 25.05 -12.68
CA GLU A 402 0.69 26.02 -12.66
C GLU A 402 2.04 25.36 -12.36
N ARG A 403 2.09 24.47 -11.35
CA ARG A 403 3.33 23.81 -10.93
C ARG A 403 3.88 22.91 -12.04
N LEU A 404 3.02 22.10 -12.66
CA LEU A 404 3.41 21.20 -13.74
C LEU A 404 3.76 21.98 -15.02
N HIS A 405 2.98 23.01 -15.37
CA HIS A 405 3.27 23.85 -16.53
C HIS A 405 4.66 24.48 -16.40
N LYS A 406 4.97 25.07 -15.24
CA LYS A 406 6.30 25.66 -14.99
C LYS A 406 7.44 24.65 -15.22
N ILE A 407 7.32 23.44 -14.68
CA ILE A 407 8.36 22.39 -14.83
C ILE A 407 8.52 22.01 -16.31
N LEU A 408 7.42 21.75 -17.00
CA LEU A 408 7.43 21.29 -18.39
C LEU A 408 7.85 22.40 -19.37
N SER A 409 7.51 23.67 -19.12
CA SER A 409 7.89 24.81 -19.97
C SER A 409 9.35 25.21 -19.80
N GLU A 410 9.86 25.24 -18.57
CA GLU A 410 11.23 25.69 -18.31
C GLU A 410 12.28 24.67 -18.78
N LYS A 411 11.89 23.38 -18.91
CA LYS A 411 12.77 22.27 -19.32
C LYS A 411 14.12 22.22 -18.57
N LYS A 412 14.10 22.65 -17.30
CA LYS A 412 15.27 22.74 -16.42
C LYS A 412 15.63 21.42 -15.76
N LEU A 413 14.67 20.52 -15.59
CA LEU A 413 14.97 19.16 -15.19
C LEU A 413 15.87 18.55 -16.28
N LYS A 414 17.00 18.00 -15.89
CA LYS A 414 17.90 17.29 -16.80
C LYS A 414 18.17 15.93 -16.20
N SER A 415 17.79 14.90 -16.94
CA SER A 415 18.23 13.54 -16.73
C SER A 415 19.75 13.55 -16.77
N LYS A 416 20.34 13.10 -15.68
CA LYS A 416 21.79 13.09 -15.52
C LYS A 416 22.34 12.00 -16.42
N LYS A 417 23.21 12.37 -17.38
CA LYS A 417 24.02 11.38 -18.09
C LYS A 417 24.88 10.66 -17.07
N LEU A 418 24.89 9.33 -17.10
CA LEU A 418 25.70 8.54 -16.20
C LEU A 418 27.18 8.86 -16.41
N ASN A 419 27.88 9.19 -15.32
CA ASN A 419 29.33 9.28 -15.31
C ASN A 419 29.92 7.86 -15.41
N PRO A 420 31.05 7.65 -16.11
CA PRO A 420 31.70 6.35 -16.18
C PRO A 420 31.93 5.76 -14.79
N ALA A 421 31.64 4.47 -14.62
CA ALA A 421 31.84 3.78 -13.35
C ALA A 421 33.29 3.92 -12.85
N THR A 422 33.47 4.29 -11.58
CA THR A 422 34.80 4.45 -10.96
C THR A 422 35.23 3.25 -10.12
N ALA A 423 34.41 2.19 -10.09
CA ALA A 423 34.68 0.95 -9.37
C ALA A 423 34.33 -0.27 -10.23
N THR A 424 35.05 -1.37 -10.01
CA THR A 424 34.77 -2.68 -10.61
C THR A 424 34.03 -3.55 -9.61
N LEU A 425 32.79 -3.93 -9.88
CA LEU A 425 31.89 -4.62 -8.96
C LEU A 425 31.68 -6.11 -9.27
N SER A 426 32.13 -6.59 -10.43
CA SER A 426 32.07 -8.02 -10.79
C SER A 426 32.74 -8.85 -9.71
N GLY A 427 32.02 -9.81 -9.13
CA GLY A 427 32.53 -10.65 -8.04
C GLY A 427 31.48 -10.98 -6.98
N HIS A 428 31.96 -11.58 -5.89
CA HIS A 428 31.14 -12.01 -4.77
C HIS A 428 31.28 -11.02 -3.61
N TRP A 429 30.16 -10.72 -2.96
CA TRP A 429 30.10 -9.75 -1.88
C TRP A 429 29.34 -10.31 -0.70
N ASN A 430 29.92 -10.17 0.49
CA ASN A 430 29.22 -10.38 1.76
C ASN A 430 28.48 -9.09 2.09
N LEU A 431 27.15 -9.15 2.16
CA LEU A 431 26.27 -8.02 2.40
C LEU A 431 25.72 -8.10 3.83
N GLU A 432 25.99 -7.10 4.65
CA GLU A 432 25.34 -6.90 5.95
C GLU A 432 24.25 -5.84 5.80
N ILE A 433 23.02 -6.18 6.19
CA ILE A 433 21.89 -5.25 6.25
C ILE A 433 21.58 -4.98 7.72
N GLU A 434 21.54 -3.71 8.10
CA GLU A 434 21.20 -3.23 9.44
C GLU A 434 19.75 -2.74 9.45
N TYR A 435 18.91 -3.49 10.18
CA TYR A 435 17.53 -3.11 10.53
C TYR A 435 17.51 -2.43 11.91
N PHE A 436 16.37 -1.90 12.32
CA PHE A 436 16.24 -1.16 13.59
C PHE A 436 16.64 -1.96 14.84
N THR A 437 16.44 -3.28 14.84
CA THR A 437 16.67 -4.12 16.03
C THR A 437 17.55 -5.35 15.75
N SER A 438 18.07 -5.49 14.53
CA SER A 438 18.83 -6.67 14.13
C SER A 438 19.69 -6.40 12.89
N LYS A 439 20.55 -7.37 12.59
CA LYS A 439 21.33 -7.42 11.35
C LYS A 439 21.04 -8.72 10.62
N SER A 440 21.10 -8.67 9.29
CA SER A 440 21.03 -9.85 8.43
C SER A 440 22.25 -9.92 7.51
N HIS A 441 22.65 -11.14 7.15
CA HIS A 441 23.79 -11.43 6.29
C HIS A 441 23.31 -12.06 5.00
N HIS A 442 23.50 -11.34 3.91
CA HIS A 442 23.13 -11.71 2.56
C HIS A 442 24.39 -11.87 1.70
N SER A 443 24.23 -12.32 0.46
CA SER A 443 25.31 -12.34 -0.53
C SER A 443 24.89 -11.75 -1.86
N LEU A 444 25.80 -11.04 -2.52
CA LEU A 444 25.62 -10.56 -3.89
C LEU A 444 26.63 -11.24 -4.82
N PHE A 445 26.14 -11.71 -5.96
CA PHE A 445 26.94 -12.29 -7.04
C PHE A 445 26.75 -11.39 -8.25
N LEU A 446 27.68 -10.45 -8.44
CA LEU A 446 27.51 -9.36 -9.39
C LEU A 446 28.37 -9.59 -10.64
N ASN A 447 27.83 -9.19 -11.77
CA ASN A 447 28.52 -9.01 -13.04
C ASN A 447 28.28 -7.59 -13.54
N GLN A 448 29.36 -6.88 -13.87
CA GLN A 448 29.33 -5.51 -14.35
C GLN A 448 29.74 -5.44 -15.82
N ASP A 449 28.98 -4.68 -16.60
CA ASP A 449 29.30 -4.29 -17.98
C ASP A 449 29.21 -2.77 -18.10
N GLY A 450 30.36 -2.11 -18.16
CA GLY A 450 30.48 -0.65 -18.08
C GLY A 450 29.82 -0.10 -16.81
N ASN A 451 28.72 0.64 -16.97
CA ASN A 451 27.95 1.21 -15.88
C ASN A 451 26.87 0.28 -15.34
N TRP A 452 26.57 -0.83 -16.02
CA TRP A 452 25.42 -1.68 -15.71
C TRP A 452 25.82 -2.88 -14.86
N ILE A 453 24.92 -3.27 -13.95
CA ILE A 453 25.11 -4.38 -13.03
C ILE A 453 23.97 -5.38 -13.24
N THR A 454 24.33 -6.65 -13.33
CA THR A 454 23.41 -7.79 -13.30
C THR A 454 23.93 -8.82 -12.30
N GLY A 455 23.09 -9.75 -11.86
CA GLY A 455 23.57 -10.78 -10.95
C GLY A 455 22.48 -11.48 -10.15
N LYS A 456 22.90 -12.08 -9.03
CA LYS A 456 22.01 -12.67 -8.03
C LYS A 456 22.21 -12.02 -6.66
N HIS A 457 21.12 -11.93 -5.90
CA HIS A 457 21.08 -11.55 -4.51
C HIS A 457 20.54 -12.72 -3.69
N ALA A 458 21.39 -13.34 -2.87
CA ALA A 458 21.01 -14.33 -1.89
C ALA A 458 20.54 -13.62 -0.63
N THR A 459 19.24 -13.66 -0.40
CA THR A 459 18.56 -13.21 0.82
C THR A 459 18.53 -14.33 1.86
N ASP A 460 18.08 -14.02 3.08
CA ASP A 460 17.82 -15.01 4.14
C ASP A 460 16.97 -16.22 3.68
N TYR A 461 16.08 -16.01 2.71
CA TYR A 461 15.05 -16.99 2.35
C TYR A 461 15.03 -17.38 0.87
N GLY A 462 16.02 -16.96 0.09
CA GLY A 462 16.07 -17.32 -1.33
C GLY A 462 17.07 -16.54 -2.16
N LEU A 463 17.25 -17.02 -3.39
CA LEU A 463 18.14 -16.43 -4.38
C LEU A 463 17.31 -15.74 -5.47
N VAL A 464 17.49 -14.44 -5.63
CA VAL A 464 16.72 -13.62 -6.58
C VAL A 464 17.63 -12.87 -7.55
N ASP A 465 17.08 -12.44 -8.68
CA ASP A 465 17.79 -11.58 -9.61
C ASP A 465 18.01 -10.20 -9.01
N ILE A 466 19.18 -9.63 -9.28
CA ILE A 466 19.51 -8.24 -8.99
C ILE A 466 19.99 -7.56 -10.28
N ILE A 467 19.51 -6.34 -10.49
CA ILE A 467 19.99 -5.46 -11.55
C ILE A 467 20.34 -4.11 -10.97
N GLY A 468 21.23 -3.37 -11.59
CA GLY A 468 21.64 -2.06 -11.09
C GLY A 468 22.53 -1.29 -12.04
N MET A 469 23.09 -0.21 -11.53
CA MET A 469 24.02 0.64 -12.23
C MET A 469 24.94 1.40 -11.28
N LEU A 470 26.04 1.90 -11.85
CA LEU A 470 26.91 2.92 -11.29
C LEU A 470 26.82 4.21 -12.11
N ASP A 471 26.79 5.34 -11.40
CA ASP A 471 26.99 6.69 -11.93
C ASP A 471 28.21 7.29 -11.22
N GLY A 472 29.41 7.11 -11.81
CA GLY A 472 30.65 7.33 -11.06
C GLY A 472 30.79 6.29 -9.94
N ASP A 473 30.75 6.75 -8.69
CA ASP A 473 30.74 5.92 -7.48
C ASP A 473 29.33 5.78 -6.87
N ASP A 474 28.31 6.43 -7.43
CA ASP A 474 26.92 6.34 -6.98
C ASP A 474 26.31 4.99 -7.39
N LEU A 475 26.03 4.15 -6.40
CA LEU A 475 25.45 2.83 -6.57
C LEU A 475 23.94 2.88 -6.50
N LYS A 476 23.28 2.26 -7.51
CA LYS A 476 21.84 1.98 -7.48
C LYS A 476 21.61 0.54 -7.91
N MET A 477 20.97 -0.27 -7.07
CA MET A 477 20.61 -1.64 -7.43
C MET A 477 19.20 -1.96 -6.97
N LYS A 478 18.56 -2.93 -7.61
CA LYS A 478 17.27 -3.46 -7.17
C LYS A 478 17.18 -4.97 -7.32
N SER A 479 16.56 -5.59 -6.34
CA SER A 479 16.13 -6.99 -6.37
C SER A 479 14.75 -7.12 -5.73
N ASN A 480 14.03 -8.21 -5.98
CA ASN A 480 12.69 -8.40 -5.44
C ASN A 480 12.50 -9.82 -4.92
N PHE A 481 12.39 -9.98 -3.60
CA PHE A 481 12.04 -11.24 -2.97
C PHE A 481 10.52 -11.40 -2.97
N ARG A 482 10.01 -12.53 -3.46
CA ARG A 482 8.56 -12.74 -3.61
C ARG A 482 8.12 -14.04 -2.97
N LYS A 483 6.91 -14.02 -2.40
CA LYS A 483 6.13 -15.19 -2.00
C LYS A 483 4.71 -15.06 -2.59
N PRO A 484 3.90 -16.12 -2.66
CA PRO A 484 2.51 -15.98 -3.10
C PRO A 484 1.77 -14.91 -2.29
N GLY A 485 1.27 -13.88 -2.98
CA GLY A 485 0.56 -12.74 -2.38
C GLY A 485 1.45 -11.61 -1.84
N ASP A 486 2.79 -11.76 -1.76
CA ASP A 486 3.64 -10.78 -1.06
C ASP A 486 5.03 -10.63 -1.69
N GLY A 487 5.71 -9.54 -1.40
CA GLY A 487 7.10 -9.35 -1.80
C GLY A 487 7.77 -8.16 -1.13
N VAL A 488 9.09 -8.26 -1.04
CA VAL A 488 9.97 -7.22 -0.52
C VAL A 488 10.88 -6.75 -1.65
N ALA A 489 10.69 -5.50 -2.06
CA ALA A 489 11.61 -4.84 -2.97
C ALA A 489 12.82 -4.33 -2.17
N PHE A 490 14.03 -4.65 -2.61
CA PHE A 490 15.25 -4.08 -2.06
C PHE A 490 15.76 -3.03 -3.06
N LEU A 491 15.61 -1.75 -2.76
CA LEU A 491 16.09 -0.65 -3.59
C LEU A 491 17.33 -0.03 -2.96
N PHE A 492 18.49 -0.52 -3.37
CA PHE A 492 19.79 -0.08 -2.86
C PHE A 492 20.18 1.26 -3.46
N THR A 493 20.63 2.17 -2.61
CA THR A 493 21.27 3.44 -3.00
C THR A 493 22.49 3.67 -2.11
N GLY A 494 23.61 4.08 -2.68
CA GLY A 494 24.82 4.21 -1.88
C GLY A 494 26.07 4.59 -2.66
N LYS A 495 27.23 4.31 -2.07
CA LYS A 495 28.55 4.51 -2.67
C LYS A 495 29.28 3.19 -2.85
N ALA A 496 30.05 3.10 -3.92
CA ALA A 496 30.82 1.91 -4.27
C ALA A 496 32.31 2.21 -4.45
N THR A 497 33.13 1.28 -3.98
CA THR A 497 34.57 1.16 -4.24
C THR A 497 34.87 -0.27 -4.67
N ASP A 498 36.08 -0.56 -5.12
CA ASP A 498 36.45 -1.91 -5.57
C ASP A 498 36.30 -2.97 -4.46
N SER A 499 36.44 -2.60 -3.18
CA SER A 499 36.40 -3.53 -2.04
C SER A 499 35.19 -3.37 -1.12
N LYS A 500 34.47 -2.24 -1.19
CA LYS A 500 33.38 -1.92 -0.28
C LYS A 500 32.20 -1.23 -0.95
N LEU A 501 30.98 -1.67 -0.60
CA LEU A 501 29.71 -0.98 -0.87
C LEU A 501 29.13 -0.48 0.46
N ASN A 502 28.47 0.67 0.46
CA ASN A 502 27.72 1.14 1.63
C ASN A 502 26.59 2.08 1.24
N GLY A 503 25.51 2.09 1.99
CA GLY A 503 24.40 2.99 1.74
C GLY A 503 23.12 2.60 2.46
N SER A 504 22.00 2.88 1.81
CA SER A 504 20.65 2.60 2.30
C SER A 504 19.88 1.71 1.33
N ILE A 505 18.96 0.92 1.88
CA ILE A 505 18.01 0.11 1.13
C ILE A 505 16.62 0.64 1.44
N LEU A 506 15.95 1.23 0.46
CA LEU A 506 14.52 1.51 0.55
C LEU A 506 13.76 0.20 0.31
N LEU A 507 13.01 -0.26 1.31
CA LEU A 507 12.30 -1.54 1.28
C LEU A 507 10.83 -1.39 0.84
N GLY A 508 10.51 -0.36 0.05
CA GLY A 508 9.13 -0.02 -0.28
C GLY A 508 8.37 0.47 0.95
N GLU A 509 7.29 -0.23 1.32
CA GLU A 509 6.44 0.11 2.47
C GLU A 509 7.05 -0.33 3.82
N TYR A 510 8.19 -1.04 3.81
CA TYR A 510 8.87 -1.58 5.00
C TYR A 510 9.99 -0.68 5.54
N LEU A 511 9.89 0.63 5.33
CA LEU A 511 10.88 1.64 5.73
C LEU A 511 12.27 1.45 5.07
N THR A 512 13.28 2.17 5.56
CA THR A 512 14.64 2.17 5.02
C THR A 512 15.60 1.46 5.98
N ALA A 513 16.41 0.54 5.46
CA ALA A 513 17.51 -0.10 6.17
C ALA A 513 18.86 0.48 5.73
N LYS A 514 19.92 0.27 6.51
CA LYS A 514 21.30 0.58 6.08
C LYS A 514 21.97 -0.70 5.60
N PHE A 515 22.98 -0.58 4.73
CA PHE A 515 23.77 -1.74 4.34
C PHE A 515 25.25 -1.41 4.19
N THR A 516 26.08 -2.43 4.40
CA THR A 516 27.47 -2.46 3.97
C THR A 516 27.75 -3.77 3.27
N ALA A 517 28.63 -3.77 2.28
CA ALA A 517 29.09 -5.01 1.67
C ALA A 517 30.60 -4.99 1.46
N THR A 518 31.25 -6.12 1.67
CA THR A 518 32.69 -6.30 1.44
C THR A 518 32.92 -7.39 0.43
N ARG A 519 33.88 -7.18 -0.47
CA ARG A 519 34.25 -8.19 -1.46
C ARG A 519 34.82 -9.44 -0.76
N THR A 520 34.39 -10.60 -1.22
CA THR A 520 34.94 -11.88 -0.79
C THR A 520 36.09 -12.26 -1.70
N GLU A 521 37.25 -12.60 -1.13
CA GLU A 521 38.34 -13.25 -1.87
C GLU A 521 38.00 -14.73 -2.06
N TYR A 522 38.03 -15.21 -3.30
CA TYR A 522 37.82 -16.62 -3.61
C TYR A 522 38.82 -17.08 -4.67
N GLU A 523 39.56 -18.15 -4.38
CA GLU A 523 40.37 -18.86 -5.35
C GLU A 523 39.50 -19.91 -6.06
N ASN A 524 39.26 -19.72 -7.35
CA ASN A 524 38.69 -20.78 -8.18
C ASN A 524 39.70 -21.93 -8.28
N GLU A 525 39.34 -23.13 -7.83
CA GLU A 525 40.17 -24.32 -7.97
C GLU A 525 40.29 -24.70 -9.46
N LYS A 526 41.41 -24.31 -10.09
CA LYS A 526 41.69 -24.63 -11.50
C LYS A 526 42.28 -26.03 -11.59
N LYS A 527 41.43 -27.05 -11.55
CA LYS A 527 41.83 -28.45 -11.78
C LYS A 527 41.25 -28.98 -13.09
N PRO A 528 42.01 -29.81 -13.85
CA PRO A 528 41.46 -30.56 -14.95
C PRO A 528 40.25 -31.38 -14.48
N ILE A 529 39.13 -31.26 -15.21
CA ILE A 529 37.93 -32.06 -14.95
C ILE A 529 38.07 -33.34 -15.77
N PHE A 530 38.17 -34.48 -15.11
CA PHE A 530 38.07 -35.78 -15.76
C PHE A 530 36.59 -36.13 -15.96
N ILE A 531 36.20 -36.39 -17.21
CA ILE A 531 34.86 -36.87 -17.56
C ILE A 531 35.03 -38.33 -18.00
N PRO A 532 34.52 -39.33 -17.25
CA PRO A 532 34.63 -40.72 -17.65
C PRO A 532 33.90 -40.98 -18.97
N GLY A 533 34.48 -41.82 -19.82
CA GLY A 533 33.96 -42.13 -21.16
C GLY A 533 32.77 -43.10 -21.20
N GLY A 534 32.14 -43.40 -20.05
CA GLY A 534 31.02 -44.35 -19.96
C GLY A 534 30.31 -44.35 -18.60
N PRO A 535 29.23 -45.16 -18.44
CA PRO A 535 28.52 -45.35 -17.18
C PRO A 535 29.46 -45.82 -16.05
N PRO A 536 29.05 -45.77 -14.76
CA PRO A 536 29.94 -45.85 -13.60
C PRO A 536 30.55 -47.25 -13.41
N LEU A 537 31.50 -47.60 -14.28
CA LEU A 537 32.45 -48.70 -14.16
C LEU A 537 33.89 -48.15 -14.15
N ALA A 538 34.05 -46.83 -14.32
CA ALA A 538 35.32 -46.11 -14.41
C ALA A 538 35.26 -44.77 -13.65
N THR A 539 34.66 -44.78 -12.45
CA THR A 539 34.75 -43.70 -11.45
C THR A 539 35.51 -44.17 -10.24
#